data_AF-A0A376L1S7-F1
#
_entry.id   AF-A0A376L1S7-F1
#
_cell.length_a   1.000
_cell.length_b   1.000
_cell.length_c   1.000
_cell.angle_alpha   90.00
_cell.angle_beta   90.00
_cell.angle_gamma   90.00
#
_symmetry.space_group_name_H-M   'P 1'
#
loop_
_entity.id
_entity.type
_entity.pdbx_description
1 polymer ?
#
loop_
_entity_poly.entity_id
_entity_poly.type
_entity_poly.pdbx_seq_one_letter_code
_entity_poly.pdbx_strand_id
1 'polypeptide(L)'
;MQPKGGDSICDPTCGSGSLLITLGEKIKKSFKSNNYTLFGQEVNRSSWALAKMNMIMHNEINSRIEWGDIISSPQFLDTDNRLMKFDVVASNPPFNIIGWNHDDLVHNDYGRFNLGFPPQAKGDYAFILHMVSTLKSATGRMAILVSHGVLFRGGQEENIRRNLVSEGLLDAVIGLPDRLLFGTGIPTAILIFRKDKKNSNVVFIDASDLAKPVKGRNLITDEIIRKVSECYFERSSVCNFSHVASFDEIQKNDFNLNISRYVKKHEEPAFVDLKGLRQQREELLSTLYELEREMKGFIDN
;
A
#
# COMPACT_ATOMS: atom_id res chain seq x y z
N MET A 1 -13.06 2.19 2.15
CA MET A 1 -13.81 1.35 1.18
C MET A 1 -15.29 1.21 1.51
N GLN A 2 -15.72 0.82 2.73
CA GLN A 2 -17.15 0.72 3.12
C GLN A 2 -18.02 -0.17 2.18
N PRO A 3 -17.65 -1.46 1.98
CA PRO A 3 -18.39 -2.36 1.10
C PRO A 3 -19.86 -2.48 1.52
N LYS A 4 -20.78 -2.61 0.56
CA LYS A 4 -22.24 -2.62 0.75
C LYS A 4 -22.87 -3.89 0.14
N GLY A 5 -24.10 -4.20 0.54
CA GLY A 5 -24.88 -5.24 -0.13
C GLY A 5 -25.12 -4.89 -1.61
N GLY A 6 -24.91 -5.86 -2.49
CA GLY A 6 -24.95 -5.75 -3.94
C GLY A 6 -23.58 -5.51 -4.58
N ASP A 7 -22.54 -5.23 -3.79
CA ASP A 7 -21.21 -4.95 -4.32
C ASP A 7 -20.55 -6.21 -4.91
N SER A 8 -19.84 -5.99 -6.01
CA SER A 8 -18.84 -6.90 -6.54
C SER A 8 -17.46 -6.52 -5.98
N ILE A 9 -16.79 -7.47 -5.32
CA ILE A 9 -15.52 -7.27 -4.61
C ILE A 9 -14.43 -8.11 -5.26
N CYS A 10 -13.29 -7.51 -5.59
CA CYS A 10 -12.17 -8.20 -6.22
C CYS A 10 -10.86 -8.05 -5.43
N ASP A 11 -10.11 -9.13 -5.32
CA ASP A 11 -8.72 -9.16 -4.86
C ASP A 11 -7.84 -9.86 -5.93
N PRO A 12 -7.10 -9.09 -6.76
CA PRO A 12 -6.30 -9.64 -7.86
C PRO A 12 -5.08 -10.47 -7.44
N THR A 13 -4.70 -10.43 -6.16
CA THR A 13 -3.59 -11.24 -5.60
C THR A 13 -4.04 -11.81 -4.26
N CYS A 14 -5.07 -12.65 -4.30
CA CYS A 14 -5.87 -12.96 -3.12
C CYS A 14 -5.15 -13.84 -2.08
N GLY A 15 -4.02 -14.45 -2.40
CA GLY A 15 -3.29 -15.32 -1.49
C GLY A 15 -4.18 -16.46 -1.00
N SER A 16 -4.43 -16.49 0.31
CA SER A 16 -5.32 -17.46 0.96
C SER A 16 -6.80 -17.07 0.96
N GLY A 17 -7.18 -15.94 0.35
CA GLY A 17 -8.55 -15.43 0.30
C GLY A 17 -9.03 -14.78 1.60
N SER A 18 -8.19 -14.65 2.63
CA SER A 18 -8.57 -14.12 3.94
C SER A 18 -9.10 -12.68 3.90
N LEU A 19 -8.52 -11.84 3.05
CA LEU A 19 -8.97 -10.45 2.86
C LEU A 19 -10.40 -10.41 2.28
N LEU A 20 -10.67 -11.21 1.24
CA LEU A 20 -11.99 -11.32 0.62
C LEU A 20 -13.04 -11.81 1.63
N ILE A 21 -12.72 -12.85 2.40
CA ILE A 21 -13.61 -13.37 3.45
C ILE A 21 -13.91 -12.29 4.48
N THR A 22 -12.89 -11.56 4.93
CA THR A 22 -13.05 -10.46 5.91
C THR A 22 -13.97 -9.36 5.38
N LEU A 23 -13.87 -9.02 4.09
CA LEU A 23 -14.75 -8.05 3.44
C LEU A 23 -16.19 -8.56 3.35
N GLY A 24 -16.39 -9.82 2.97
CA GLY A 24 -17.71 -10.46 2.96
C GLY A 24 -18.36 -10.47 4.34
N GLU A 25 -17.63 -10.90 5.37
CA GLU A 25 -18.08 -10.86 6.76
C GLU A 25 -18.46 -9.44 7.21
N LYS A 26 -17.71 -8.42 6.79
CA LYS A 26 -18.02 -7.03 7.12
C LYS A 26 -19.37 -6.62 6.53
N ILE A 27 -19.70 -7.04 5.31
CA ILE A 27 -21.02 -6.79 4.71
C ILE A 27 -22.10 -7.54 5.50
N LYS A 28 -21.90 -8.84 5.77
CA LYS A 28 -22.85 -9.66 6.53
C LYS A 28 -23.16 -9.03 7.89
N LYS A 29 -22.13 -8.61 8.64
CA LYS A 29 -22.28 -7.97 9.96
C LYS A 29 -22.97 -6.60 9.88
N SER A 30 -22.67 -5.80 8.86
CA SER A 30 -23.16 -4.43 8.76
C SER A 30 -24.58 -4.32 8.17
N PHE A 31 -24.94 -5.22 7.24
CA PHE A 31 -26.19 -5.14 6.47
C PHE A 31 -27.10 -6.35 6.64
N LYS A 32 -26.70 -7.37 7.42
CA LYS A 32 -27.41 -8.66 7.55
C LYS A 32 -27.78 -9.27 6.19
N SER A 33 -26.86 -9.14 5.23
CA SER A 33 -27.09 -9.51 3.83
C SER A 33 -25.93 -10.35 3.30
N ASN A 34 -26.29 -11.39 2.55
CA ASN A 34 -25.37 -12.22 1.76
C ASN A 34 -25.37 -11.81 0.27
N ASN A 35 -26.00 -10.68 -0.05
CA ASN A 35 -26.01 -10.15 -1.40
C ASN A 35 -24.68 -9.44 -1.65
N TYR A 36 -23.67 -10.17 -2.12
CA TYR A 36 -22.40 -9.66 -2.65
C TYR A 36 -21.72 -10.79 -3.42
N THR A 37 -20.69 -10.46 -4.18
CA THR A 37 -19.90 -11.46 -4.93
C THR A 37 -18.42 -11.21 -4.74
N LEU A 38 -17.67 -12.27 -4.47
CA LEU A 38 -16.22 -12.23 -4.24
C LEU A 38 -15.47 -12.76 -5.46
N PHE A 39 -14.46 -12.04 -5.91
CA PHE A 39 -13.60 -12.42 -7.02
C PHE A 39 -12.15 -12.39 -6.54
N GLY A 40 -11.38 -13.43 -6.82
CA GLY A 40 -10.00 -13.53 -6.41
C GLY A 40 -9.14 -14.21 -7.46
N GLN A 41 -7.92 -13.73 -7.67
CA GLN A 41 -6.94 -14.40 -8.51
C GLN A 41 -5.63 -14.62 -7.74
N GLU A 42 -5.00 -15.77 -7.94
CA GLU A 42 -3.75 -16.11 -7.28
C GLU A 42 -2.83 -16.89 -8.22
N VAL A 43 -1.56 -16.50 -8.25
CA VAL A 43 -0.54 -17.10 -9.13
C VAL A 43 0.00 -18.41 -8.54
N ASN A 44 0.17 -18.47 -7.22
CA ASN A 44 0.66 -19.64 -6.53
C ASN A 44 -0.46 -20.70 -6.41
N ARG A 45 -0.27 -21.84 -7.07
CA ARG A 45 -1.26 -22.93 -7.11
C ARG A 45 -1.66 -23.44 -5.73
N SER A 46 -0.73 -23.51 -4.77
CA SER A 46 -1.02 -23.97 -3.40
C SER A 46 -1.84 -22.95 -2.64
N SER A 47 -1.49 -21.66 -2.72
CA SER A 47 -2.27 -20.57 -2.14
C SER A 47 -3.67 -20.48 -2.75
N TRP A 48 -3.79 -20.63 -4.07
CA TRP A 48 -5.08 -20.69 -4.76
C TRP A 48 -5.96 -21.84 -4.27
N ALA A 49 -5.40 -23.04 -4.12
CA ALA A 49 -6.14 -24.19 -3.61
C ALA A 49 -6.62 -23.94 -2.17
N LEU A 50 -5.76 -23.36 -1.33
CA LEU A 50 -6.12 -22.93 0.02
C LEU A 50 -7.22 -21.86 0.02
N ALA A 51 -7.16 -20.87 -0.88
CA ALA A 51 -8.19 -19.86 -1.01
C ALA A 51 -9.55 -20.47 -1.36
N LYS A 52 -9.60 -21.41 -2.31
CA LYS A 52 -10.83 -22.15 -2.63
C LYS A 52 -11.38 -22.91 -1.43
N MET A 53 -10.53 -23.63 -0.71
CA MET A 53 -10.93 -24.34 0.51
C MET A 53 -11.45 -23.37 1.57
N ASN A 54 -10.78 -22.24 1.78
CA ASN A 54 -11.20 -21.23 2.75
C ASN A 54 -12.57 -20.64 2.40
N MET A 55 -12.85 -20.35 1.12
CA MET A 55 -14.18 -19.88 0.70
C MET A 55 -15.27 -20.89 1.05
N ILE A 56 -15.05 -22.18 0.80
CA ILE A 56 -16.00 -23.24 1.12
C ILE A 56 -16.21 -23.33 2.65
N MET A 57 -15.12 -23.34 3.43
CA MET A 57 -15.18 -23.46 4.89
C MET A 57 -15.90 -22.29 5.56
N HIS A 58 -15.83 -21.09 4.99
CA HIS A 58 -16.53 -19.89 5.48
C HIS A 58 -17.92 -19.71 4.83
N ASN A 59 -18.39 -20.70 4.06
CA ASN A 59 -19.68 -20.68 3.36
C ASN A 59 -19.85 -19.47 2.42
N GLU A 60 -18.77 -19.06 1.75
CA GLU A 60 -18.73 -18.01 0.73
C GLU A 60 -19.03 -18.60 -0.65
N ILE A 61 -20.28 -19.02 -0.85
CA ILE A 61 -20.73 -19.75 -2.06
C ILE A 61 -20.73 -18.83 -3.30
N ASN A 62 -20.98 -17.53 -3.12
CA ASN A 62 -20.94 -16.53 -4.19
C ASN A 62 -19.52 -16.00 -4.41
N SER A 63 -18.57 -16.91 -4.62
CA SER A 63 -17.15 -16.58 -4.85
C SER A 63 -16.62 -17.23 -6.13
N ARG A 64 -15.74 -16.51 -6.83
CA ARG A 64 -15.01 -17.00 -8.00
C ARG A 64 -13.52 -16.78 -7.78
N ILE A 65 -12.78 -17.86 -7.55
CA ILE A 65 -11.34 -17.85 -7.29
C ILE A 65 -10.60 -18.53 -8.45
N GLU A 66 -9.80 -17.77 -9.18
CA GLU A 66 -9.11 -18.21 -10.38
C GLU A 66 -7.62 -18.35 -10.18
N TRP A 67 -7.01 -19.27 -10.91
CA TRP A 67 -5.57 -19.51 -10.87
C TRP A 67 -4.91 -18.83 -12.06
N GLY A 68 -3.83 -18.10 -11.81
CA GLY A 68 -3.00 -17.49 -12.84
C GLY A 68 -2.39 -16.17 -12.39
N ASP A 69 -1.41 -15.68 -13.13
CA ASP A 69 -0.86 -14.33 -12.93
C ASP A 69 -1.82 -13.28 -13.51
N ILE A 70 -2.25 -12.34 -12.67
CA ILE A 70 -3.20 -11.28 -13.02
C ILE A 70 -2.66 -10.31 -14.08
N ILE A 71 -1.34 -10.12 -14.14
CA ILE A 71 -0.71 -9.20 -15.07
C ILE A 71 -0.66 -9.81 -16.48
N SER A 72 -0.19 -11.05 -16.62
CA SER A 72 -0.08 -11.72 -17.91
C SER A 72 -1.39 -12.37 -18.38
N SER A 73 -2.17 -12.95 -17.48
CA SER A 73 -3.39 -13.71 -17.82
C SER A 73 -4.56 -13.37 -16.88
N PRO A 74 -5.19 -12.19 -17.04
CA PRO A 74 -6.36 -11.82 -16.24
C PRO A 74 -7.55 -12.75 -16.51
N GLN A 75 -8.11 -13.36 -15.47
CA GLN A 75 -9.19 -14.36 -15.62
C GLN A 75 -10.60 -13.76 -15.57
N PHE A 76 -10.71 -12.49 -15.17
CA PHE A 76 -11.99 -11.78 -15.00
C PHE A 76 -12.25 -10.85 -16.18
N LEU A 77 -12.74 -11.44 -17.27
CA LEU A 77 -13.13 -10.74 -18.50
C LEU A 77 -14.66 -10.77 -18.68
N ASP A 78 -15.19 -9.71 -19.29
CA ASP A 78 -16.58 -9.64 -19.74
C ASP A 78 -16.78 -10.37 -21.07
N THR A 79 -17.99 -10.32 -21.63
CA THR A 79 -18.34 -11.00 -22.89
C THR A 79 -17.56 -10.49 -24.10
N ASP A 80 -17.00 -9.28 -24.02
CA ASP A 80 -16.24 -8.64 -25.09
C ASP A 80 -14.72 -8.77 -24.86
N ASN A 81 -14.29 -9.69 -23.98
CA ASN A 81 -12.90 -9.88 -23.55
C ASN A 81 -12.26 -8.64 -22.90
N ARG A 82 -13.07 -7.71 -22.37
CA ARG A 82 -12.56 -6.56 -21.60
C ARG A 82 -12.54 -6.90 -20.12
N LEU A 83 -11.73 -6.19 -19.35
CA LEU A 83 -11.68 -6.43 -17.91
C LEU A 83 -13.02 -6.12 -17.25
N MET A 84 -13.51 -7.08 -16.46
CA MET A 84 -14.65 -6.89 -15.59
C MET A 84 -14.44 -5.69 -14.66
N LYS A 85 -15.53 -4.99 -14.35
CA LYS A 85 -15.51 -3.83 -13.46
C LYS A 85 -16.14 -4.15 -12.11
N PHE A 86 -15.47 -3.76 -11.04
CA PHE A 86 -15.85 -4.05 -9.66
C PHE A 86 -16.19 -2.77 -8.89
N ASP A 87 -17.05 -2.91 -7.88
CA ASP A 87 -17.39 -1.81 -6.96
C ASP A 87 -16.28 -1.59 -5.93
N VAL A 88 -15.67 -2.69 -5.45
CA VAL A 88 -14.59 -2.66 -4.46
C VAL A 88 -13.43 -3.51 -4.95
N VAL A 89 -12.23 -2.93 -4.97
CA VAL A 89 -10.99 -3.68 -5.26
C VAL A 89 -10.02 -3.51 -4.11
N ALA A 90 -9.67 -4.60 -3.43
CA ALA A 90 -8.83 -4.56 -2.24
C ALA A 90 -7.74 -5.61 -2.35
N SER A 91 -6.48 -5.24 -2.11
CA SER A 91 -5.39 -6.20 -2.28
C SER A 91 -4.13 -5.89 -1.48
N ASN A 92 -3.38 -6.94 -1.21
CA ASN A 92 -2.02 -6.90 -0.68
C ASN A 92 -1.08 -7.62 -1.66
N PRO A 93 -0.69 -6.96 -2.78
CA PRO A 93 0.18 -7.56 -3.76
C PRO A 93 1.59 -7.79 -3.22
N PRO A 94 2.38 -8.67 -3.85
CA PRO A 94 3.78 -8.83 -3.49
C PRO A 94 4.55 -7.53 -3.77
N PHE A 95 5.42 -7.12 -2.84
CA PHE A 95 6.15 -5.86 -2.98
C PHE A 95 7.42 -6.00 -3.80
N ASN A 96 7.77 -4.94 -4.54
CA ASN A 96 9.05 -4.81 -5.22
C ASN A 96 9.35 -5.97 -6.19
N ILE A 97 8.33 -6.52 -6.86
CA ILE A 97 8.51 -7.63 -7.80
C ILE A 97 9.50 -7.22 -8.90
N ILE A 98 10.54 -8.03 -9.05
CA ILE A 98 11.55 -7.96 -10.11
C ILE A 98 11.25 -9.10 -11.08
N GLY A 99 11.45 -8.88 -12.39
CA GLY A 99 11.23 -9.92 -13.39
C GLY A 99 9.75 -10.31 -13.53
N TRP A 100 8.85 -9.37 -13.26
CA TRP A 100 7.45 -9.48 -13.62
C TRP A 100 7.32 -9.41 -15.15
N ASN A 101 6.23 -9.98 -15.69
CA ASN A 101 6.08 -10.16 -17.13
C ASN A 101 5.80 -8.82 -17.85
N HIS A 102 6.87 -8.05 -18.09
CA HIS A 102 6.83 -6.73 -18.69
C HIS A 102 6.61 -6.77 -20.21
N ASP A 103 7.07 -7.81 -20.87
CA ASP A 103 7.03 -7.90 -22.34
C ASP A 103 5.59 -8.06 -22.85
N ASP A 104 4.74 -8.72 -22.07
CA ASP A 104 3.29 -8.83 -22.34
C ASP A 104 2.55 -7.47 -22.26
N LEU A 105 3.14 -6.44 -21.67
CA LEU A 105 2.49 -5.13 -21.53
C LEU A 105 2.57 -4.28 -22.79
N VAL A 106 3.50 -4.57 -23.70
CA VAL A 106 3.76 -3.76 -24.90
C VAL A 106 2.49 -3.58 -25.74
N HIS A 107 1.59 -4.57 -25.68
CA HIS A 107 0.36 -4.59 -26.46
C HIS A 107 -0.81 -3.88 -25.75
N ASN A 108 -0.72 -3.67 -24.43
CA ASN A 108 -1.77 -3.07 -23.59
C ASN A 108 -3.18 -3.59 -23.93
N ASP A 109 -3.30 -4.89 -24.22
CA ASP A 109 -4.51 -5.50 -24.81
C ASP A 109 -5.78 -5.26 -24.00
N TYR A 110 -5.62 -5.02 -22.70
CA TYR A 110 -6.71 -4.79 -21.75
C TYR A 110 -6.90 -3.31 -21.35
N GLY A 111 -6.15 -2.38 -21.94
CA GLY A 111 -6.27 -0.93 -21.70
C GLY A 111 -5.93 -0.49 -20.27
N ARG A 112 -5.00 -1.17 -19.61
CA ARG A 112 -4.66 -0.94 -18.18
C ARG A 112 -3.61 0.13 -17.95
N PHE A 113 -2.74 0.36 -18.94
CA PHE A 113 -1.54 1.21 -18.80
C PHE A 113 -1.70 2.58 -19.46
N ASN A 114 -2.95 3.04 -19.62
CA ASN A 114 -3.26 4.33 -20.24
C ASN A 114 -2.69 5.53 -19.46
N LEU A 115 -2.41 5.36 -18.16
CA LEU A 115 -1.79 6.37 -17.30
C LEU A 115 -0.26 6.30 -17.28
N GLY A 116 0.34 5.42 -18.09
CA GLY A 116 1.78 5.20 -18.18
C GLY A 116 2.16 3.75 -17.95
N PHE A 117 3.32 3.36 -18.48
CA PHE A 117 3.87 2.02 -18.36
C PHE A 117 4.78 1.92 -17.14
N PRO A 118 4.60 0.92 -16.25
CA PRO A 118 5.52 0.68 -15.15
C PRO A 118 6.89 0.19 -15.64
N PRO A 119 7.99 0.51 -14.95
CA PRO A 119 9.32 0.08 -15.37
C PRO A 119 9.54 -1.42 -15.16
N GLN A 120 10.24 -2.08 -16.08
CA GLN A 120 10.60 -3.50 -15.98
C GLN A 120 11.26 -3.89 -14.63
N ALA A 121 12.04 -2.98 -14.04
CA ALA A 121 12.70 -3.22 -12.76
C ALA A 121 11.75 -3.32 -11.54
N LYS A 122 10.53 -2.75 -11.62
CA LYS A 122 9.58 -2.68 -10.50
C LYS A 122 8.12 -2.82 -10.96
N GLY A 123 7.47 -3.90 -10.54
CA GLY A 123 6.10 -4.22 -10.93
C GLY A 123 4.98 -3.61 -10.08
N ASP A 124 5.28 -2.85 -9.01
CA ASP A 124 4.26 -2.38 -8.05
C ASP A 124 3.13 -1.58 -8.77
N TYR A 125 3.49 -0.68 -9.69
CA TYR A 125 2.52 0.11 -10.45
C TYR A 125 1.71 -0.71 -11.46
N ALA A 126 2.17 -1.90 -11.86
CA ALA A 126 1.39 -2.76 -12.74
C ALA A 126 0.12 -3.24 -12.04
N PHE A 127 0.23 -3.62 -10.77
CA PHE A 127 -0.92 -3.99 -9.94
C PHE A 127 -1.82 -2.79 -9.63
N ILE A 128 -1.23 -1.63 -9.28
CA ILE A 128 -2.01 -0.41 -9.01
C ILE A 128 -2.84 -0.04 -10.24
N LEU A 129 -2.22 0.03 -11.42
CA LEU A 129 -2.90 0.38 -12.66
C LEU A 129 -3.92 -0.67 -13.09
N HIS A 130 -3.61 -1.96 -12.93
CA HIS A 130 -4.59 -3.03 -13.13
C HIS A 130 -5.82 -2.81 -12.25
N MET A 131 -5.64 -2.66 -10.94
CA MET A 131 -6.75 -2.46 -10.00
C MET A 131 -7.55 -1.19 -10.29
N VAL A 132 -6.89 -0.07 -10.62
CA VAL A 132 -7.57 1.18 -11.02
C VAL A 132 -8.39 0.98 -12.28
N SER A 133 -7.88 0.22 -13.25
CA SER A 133 -8.57 -0.07 -14.51
C SER A 133 -9.80 -0.96 -14.31
N THR A 134 -9.83 -1.83 -13.29
CA THR A 134 -10.97 -2.70 -13.00
C THR A 134 -12.03 -2.05 -12.10
N LEU A 135 -11.89 -0.76 -11.76
CA LEU A 135 -12.93 -0.04 -11.02
C LEU A 135 -14.10 0.38 -11.91
N LYS A 136 -15.33 0.23 -11.39
CA LYS A 136 -16.51 0.87 -11.98
C LYS A 136 -16.37 2.39 -11.96
N SER A 137 -16.69 3.03 -13.08
CA SER A 137 -16.43 4.46 -13.30
C SER A 137 -17.18 5.42 -12.38
N ALA A 138 -18.31 5.01 -11.78
CA ALA A 138 -19.13 5.89 -10.93
C ALA A 138 -19.06 5.56 -9.43
N THR A 139 -18.86 4.30 -9.06
CA THR A 139 -18.94 3.82 -7.66
C THR A 139 -17.66 3.15 -7.17
N GLY A 140 -16.69 2.93 -8.06
CA GLY A 140 -15.49 2.15 -7.79
C GLY A 140 -14.65 2.78 -6.68
N ARG A 141 -14.31 1.96 -5.69
CA ARG A 141 -13.36 2.29 -4.62
C ARG A 141 -12.34 1.18 -4.44
N MET A 142 -11.10 1.57 -4.20
CA MET A 142 -9.98 0.67 -4.08
C MET A 142 -9.14 0.98 -2.86
N ALA A 143 -8.59 -0.04 -2.23
CA ALA A 143 -7.49 0.09 -1.30
C ALA A 143 -6.40 -0.93 -1.62
N ILE A 144 -5.15 -0.48 -1.67
CA ILE A 144 -4.01 -1.35 -1.96
C ILE A 144 -2.91 -1.11 -0.93
N LEU A 145 -2.33 -2.19 -0.41
CA LEU A 145 -1.14 -2.11 0.41
C LEU A 145 0.10 -2.04 -0.49
N VAL A 146 0.98 -1.07 -0.22
CA VAL A 146 2.20 -0.84 -1.00
C VAL A 146 3.40 -0.58 -0.10
N SER A 147 4.60 -0.79 -0.64
CA SER A 147 5.82 -0.27 0.00
C SER A 147 5.93 1.24 -0.17
N HIS A 148 6.60 1.93 0.76
CA HIS A 148 6.82 3.38 0.67
C HIS A 148 7.51 3.84 -0.62
N GLY A 149 8.30 2.98 -1.29
CA GLY A 149 8.98 3.33 -2.53
C GLY A 149 8.03 3.82 -3.63
N VAL A 150 6.83 3.24 -3.70
CA VAL A 150 5.76 3.66 -4.64
C VAL A 150 5.46 5.16 -4.51
N LEU A 151 5.55 5.71 -3.30
CA LEU A 151 5.19 7.11 -3.03
C LEU A 151 6.15 8.13 -3.64
N PHE A 152 7.41 7.78 -3.90
CA PHE A 152 8.45 8.76 -4.24
C PHE A 152 9.47 8.34 -5.29
N ARG A 153 9.48 7.10 -5.79
CA ARG A 153 10.42 6.69 -6.86
C ARG A 153 10.23 7.53 -8.13
N GLY A 154 11.33 7.96 -8.74
CA GLY A 154 11.32 8.84 -9.92
C GLY A 154 11.03 8.13 -11.25
N GLY A 155 11.17 8.85 -12.36
CA GLY A 155 11.13 8.30 -13.72
C GLY A 155 9.72 7.88 -14.17
N GLN A 156 9.56 6.66 -14.69
CA GLN A 156 8.26 6.19 -15.20
C GLN A 156 7.18 6.16 -14.10
N GLU A 157 7.56 5.80 -12.86
CA GLU A 157 6.64 5.77 -11.72
C GLU A 157 6.16 7.18 -11.31
N GLU A 158 7.02 8.20 -11.46
CA GLU A 158 6.64 9.60 -11.21
C GLU A 158 5.58 10.08 -12.21
N ASN A 159 5.75 9.74 -13.49
CA ASN A 159 4.75 10.07 -14.51
C ASN A 159 3.41 9.38 -14.24
N ILE A 160 3.43 8.11 -13.82
CA ILE A 160 2.22 7.39 -13.42
C ILE A 160 1.55 8.06 -12.22
N ARG A 161 2.31 8.43 -11.18
CA ARG A 161 1.78 9.19 -10.03
C ARG A 161 1.14 10.49 -10.45
N ARG A 162 1.84 11.27 -11.28
CA ARG A 162 1.34 12.54 -11.81
C ARG A 162 -0.02 12.35 -12.48
N ASN A 163 -0.15 11.34 -13.33
CA ASN A 163 -1.40 11.04 -14.03
C ASN A 163 -2.52 10.59 -13.07
N LEU A 164 -2.23 9.68 -12.12
CA LEU A 164 -3.19 9.23 -11.11
C LEU A 164 -3.74 10.38 -10.24
N VAL A 165 -2.87 11.31 -9.85
CA VAL A 165 -3.25 12.49 -9.06
C VAL A 165 -3.99 13.52 -9.93
N SER A 166 -3.55 13.73 -11.17
CA SER A 166 -4.16 14.70 -12.10
C SER A 166 -5.56 14.28 -12.55
N GLU A 167 -5.82 12.98 -12.72
CA GLU A 167 -7.17 12.46 -12.90
C GLU A 167 -8.01 12.48 -11.61
N GLY A 168 -7.43 12.95 -10.50
CA GLY A 168 -8.10 13.07 -9.21
C GLY A 168 -8.45 11.73 -8.57
N LEU A 169 -7.85 10.60 -8.99
CA LEU A 169 -8.25 9.25 -8.56
C LEU A 169 -7.80 8.90 -7.14
N LEU A 170 -6.64 9.39 -6.73
CA LEU A 170 -6.07 9.12 -5.41
C LEU A 170 -6.83 9.89 -4.33
N ASP A 171 -7.41 9.21 -3.34
CA ASP A 171 -8.20 9.84 -2.26
C ASP A 171 -7.39 10.01 -0.97
N ALA A 172 -6.56 9.03 -0.62
CA ALA A 172 -5.73 9.09 0.57
C ALA A 172 -4.46 8.24 0.48
N VAL A 173 -3.46 8.64 1.27
CA VAL A 173 -2.20 7.93 1.53
C VAL A 173 -2.08 7.76 3.04
N ILE A 174 -2.09 6.52 3.52
CA ILE A 174 -2.05 6.21 4.95
C ILE A 174 -0.76 5.45 5.25
N GLY A 175 0.19 6.09 5.92
CA GLY A 175 1.40 5.45 6.42
C GLY A 175 1.09 4.51 7.57
N LEU A 176 1.60 3.29 7.50
CA LEU A 176 1.44 2.30 8.56
C LEU A 176 2.72 2.17 9.40
N PRO A 177 2.60 1.70 10.65
CA PRO A 177 3.74 1.27 11.44
C PRO A 177 4.65 0.28 10.70
N ASP A 178 5.94 0.31 11.01
CA ASP A 178 6.88 -0.68 10.51
C ASP A 178 6.61 -2.07 11.15
N ARG A 179 7.21 -3.13 10.59
CA ARG A 179 7.18 -4.50 11.15
C ARG A 179 5.78 -5.07 11.45
N LEU A 180 4.75 -4.62 10.72
CA LEU A 180 3.40 -5.20 10.79
C LEU A 180 3.34 -6.55 10.06
N LEU A 181 3.92 -6.60 8.87
CA LEU A 181 3.88 -7.77 8.00
C LEU A 181 4.92 -8.79 8.45
N PHE A 182 4.56 -10.07 8.34
CA PHE A 182 5.47 -11.16 8.65
C PHE A 182 6.67 -11.15 7.69
N GLY A 183 7.87 -11.35 8.23
CA GLY A 183 9.07 -11.57 7.43
C GLY A 183 9.72 -10.32 6.82
N THR A 184 9.21 -9.11 7.10
CA THR A 184 9.82 -7.87 6.62
C THR A 184 9.62 -6.67 7.54
N GLY A 185 10.65 -5.83 7.66
CA GLY A 185 10.59 -4.53 8.35
C GLY A 185 10.30 -3.36 7.41
N ILE A 186 9.94 -3.62 6.14
CA ILE A 186 9.69 -2.57 5.16
C ILE A 186 8.50 -1.70 5.62
N PRO A 187 8.65 -0.37 5.68
CA PRO A 187 7.54 0.55 5.88
C PRO A 187 6.52 0.45 4.75
N THR A 188 5.25 0.35 5.12
CA THR A 188 4.14 0.17 4.17
C THR A 188 3.13 1.28 4.31
N ALA A 189 2.41 1.54 3.21
CA ALA A 189 1.33 2.50 3.17
C ALA A 189 0.11 1.88 2.49
N ILE A 190 -1.07 2.35 2.86
CA ILE A 190 -2.30 2.06 2.14
C ILE A 190 -2.60 3.23 1.22
N LEU A 191 -2.76 2.95 -0.07
CA LEU A 191 -3.31 3.90 -1.02
C LEU A 191 -4.81 3.63 -1.19
N ILE A 192 -5.61 4.68 -1.11
CA ILE A 192 -7.04 4.62 -1.37
C ILE A 192 -7.34 5.37 -2.67
N PHE A 193 -8.02 4.70 -3.60
CA PHE A 193 -8.50 5.31 -4.84
C PHE A 193 -10.02 5.29 -4.89
N ARG A 194 -10.61 6.33 -5.47
CA ARG A 194 -12.06 6.47 -5.59
C ARG A 194 -12.44 7.15 -6.90
N LYS A 195 -13.42 6.59 -7.59
CA LYS A 195 -14.00 7.18 -8.81
C LYS A 195 -15.11 8.19 -8.53
N ASP A 196 -15.73 8.12 -7.35
CA ASP A 196 -16.85 8.97 -6.91
C ASP A 196 -16.42 10.24 -6.17
N LYS A 197 -15.21 10.75 -6.46
CA LYS A 197 -14.65 11.90 -5.72
C LYS A 197 -15.30 13.22 -6.12
N LYS A 198 -15.56 14.05 -5.11
CA LYS A 198 -16.09 15.42 -5.29
C LYS A 198 -15.00 16.48 -5.49
N ASN A 199 -13.78 16.21 -5.03
CA ASN A 199 -12.64 17.10 -5.17
C ASN A 199 -11.34 16.30 -5.36
N SER A 200 -10.29 16.97 -5.83
CA SER A 200 -8.99 16.36 -6.10
C SER A 200 -8.04 16.36 -4.90
N ASN A 201 -8.52 16.70 -3.70
CA ASN A 201 -7.67 16.72 -2.52
C ASN A 201 -7.31 15.29 -2.09
N VAL A 202 -6.15 15.15 -1.45
CA VAL A 202 -5.65 13.87 -0.94
C VAL A 202 -5.42 13.98 0.57
N VAL A 203 -5.93 13.02 1.32
CA VAL A 203 -5.68 12.96 2.77
C VAL A 203 -4.41 12.15 3.03
N PHE A 204 -3.42 12.79 3.65
CA PHE A 204 -2.22 12.12 4.15
C PHE A 204 -2.42 11.85 5.64
N ILE A 205 -2.19 10.60 6.06
CA ILE A 205 -2.26 10.19 7.47
C ILE A 205 -0.97 9.44 7.80
N ASP A 206 -0.33 9.82 8.89
CA ASP A 206 0.83 9.12 9.41
C ASP A 206 0.46 8.37 10.69
N ALA A 207 0.29 7.05 10.59
CA ALA A 207 0.07 6.18 11.74
C ALA A 207 1.35 5.46 12.19
N SER A 208 2.53 5.81 11.67
CA SER A 208 3.77 5.05 11.89
C SER A 208 4.11 4.87 13.37
N ASP A 209 3.86 5.91 14.17
CA ASP A 209 4.30 5.97 15.58
C ASP A 209 3.20 5.50 16.55
N LEU A 210 2.04 5.10 16.04
CA LEU A 210 0.91 4.74 16.88
C LEU A 210 0.97 3.32 17.43
N ALA A 211 1.70 2.42 16.76
CA ALA A 211 1.78 1.05 17.21
C ALA A 211 2.80 0.88 18.34
N LYS A 212 2.44 0.02 19.30
CA LYS A 212 3.33 -0.37 20.38
C LYS A 212 4.06 -1.66 19.98
N PRO A 213 5.38 -1.74 20.19
CA PRO A 213 6.13 -2.97 19.93
C PRO A 213 5.73 -4.04 20.94
N VAL A 214 5.28 -5.18 20.44
CA VAL A 214 4.96 -6.39 21.21
C VAL A 214 5.71 -7.57 20.60
N LYS A 215 6.65 -8.13 21.37
CA LYS A 215 7.44 -9.33 20.97
C LYS A 215 8.05 -9.23 19.56
N GLY A 216 8.65 -8.09 19.22
CA GLY A 216 9.31 -7.86 17.94
C GLY A 216 8.39 -7.50 16.77
N ARG A 217 7.09 -7.26 17.02
CA ARG A 217 6.12 -6.82 16.02
C ARG A 217 5.30 -5.66 16.54
N ASN A 218 4.87 -4.80 15.63
CA ASN A 218 3.92 -3.75 15.97
C ASN A 218 2.50 -4.32 15.87
N LEU A 219 1.64 -3.99 16.84
CA LEU A 219 0.22 -4.37 16.81
C LEU A 219 -0.63 -3.13 16.56
N ILE A 220 -1.53 -3.24 15.58
CA ILE A 220 -2.59 -2.26 15.35
C ILE A 220 -3.75 -2.62 16.28
N THR A 221 -4.11 -1.71 17.18
CA THR A 221 -5.28 -1.83 18.06
C THR A 221 -6.52 -1.22 17.40
N ASP A 222 -7.70 -1.59 17.87
CA ASP A 222 -8.97 -1.02 17.41
C ASP A 222 -9.03 0.51 17.60
N GLU A 223 -8.35 1.03 18.63
CA GLU A 223 -8.23 2.46 18.87
C GLU A 223 -7.48 3.18 17.73
N ILE A 224 -6.38 2.60 17.25
CA ILE A 224 -5.61 3.12 16.12
C ILE A 224 -6.47 3.10 14.86
N ILE A 225 -7.17 1.98 14.60
CA ILE A 225 -8.06 1.83 13.45
C ILE A 225 -9.16 2.89 13.49
N ARG A 226 -9.78 3.10 14.65
CA ARG A 226 -10.83 4.11 14.84
C ARG A 226 -10.28 5.51 14.57
N LYS A 227 -9.15 5.88 15.17
CA LYS A 227 -8.53 7.21 15.00
C LYS A 227 -8.18 7.51 13.54
N VAL A 228 -7.57 6.54 12.84
CA VAL A 228 -7.25 6.68 11.41
C VAL A 228 -8.53 6.79 10.57
N SER A 229 -9.55 5.98 10.89
CA SER A 229 -10.82 5.98 10.17
C SER A 229 -11.59 7.29 10.34
N GLU A 230 -11.72 7.79 11.57
CA GLU A 230 -12.37 9.07 11.89
C GLU A 230 -11.70 10.21 11.13
N CYS A 231 -10.38 10.30 11.22
CA CYS A 231 -9.60 11.32 10.51
C CYS A 231 -9.79 11.27 8.99
N TYR A 232 -9.78 10.06 8.41
CA TYR A 232 -10.02 9.87 6.98
C TYR A 232 -11.44 10.30 6.55
N PHE A 233 -12.47 9.91 7.30
CA PHE A 233 -13.87 10.21 6.94
C PHE A 233 -14.22 11.68 7.16
N GLU A 234 -13.70 12.31 8.21
CA GLU A 234 -13.89 13.74 8.48
C GLU A 234 -13.04 14.63 7.57
N ARG A 235 -12.01 14.06 6.92
CA ARG A 235 -10.99 14.80 6.17
C ARG A 235 -10.38 15.93 7.02
N SER A 236 -10.07 15.62 8.28
CA SER A 236 -9.52 16.57 9.23
C SER A 236 -7.99 16.61 9.16
N SER A 237 -7.41 17.81 9.18
CA SER A 237 -5.97 17.99 9.35
C SER A 237 -5.66 18.11 10.84
N VAL A 238 -4.84 17.20 11.35
CA VAL A 238 -4.49 17.08 12.77
C VAL A 238 -2.97 17.17 12.89
N CYS A 239 -2.49 18.07 13.74
CA CYS A 239 -1.06 18.27 13.96
C CYS A 239 -0.34 16.95 14.26
N ASN A 240 0.83 16.74 13.62
CA ASN A 240 1.65 15.53 13.70
C ASN A 240 0.99 14.21 13.25
N PHE A 241 -0.23 14.24 12.69
CA PHE A 241 -0.97 13.02 12.38
C PHE A 241 -1.58 13.00 10.98
N SER A 242 -2.15 14.10 10.51
CA SER A 242 -2.79 14.14 9.20
C SER A 242 -2.76 15.52 8.56
N HIS A 243 -2.79 15.53 7.23
CA HIS A 243 -2.88 16.75 6.43
C HIS A 243 -3.71 16.51 5.17
N VAL A 244 -4.58 17.47 4.83
CA VAL A 244 -5.38 17.42 3.61
C VAL A 244 -4.71 18.31 2.56
N ALA A 245 -3.97 17.69 1.65
CA ALA A 245 -3.24 18.41 0.63
C ALA A 245 -4.15 18.72 -0.57
N SER A 246 -4.03 19.95 -1.09
CA SER A 246 -4.65 20.33 -2.36
C SER A 246 -3.84 19.78 -3.54
N PHE A 247 -4.45 19.77 -4.73
CA PHE A 247 -3.74 19.42 -5.96
C PHE A 247 -2.50 20.29 -6.18
N ASP A 248 -2.63 21.61 -6.00
CA ASP A 248 -1.51 22.56 -6.17
C ASP A 248 -0.36 22.29 -5.20
N GLU A 249 -0.67 21.87 -3.97
CA GLU A 249 0.36 21.51 -2.99
C GLU A 249 1.12 20.25 -3.41
N ILE A 250 0.41 19.23 -3.91
CA ILE A 250 1.03 18.00 -4.43
C ILE A 250 1.87 18.29 -5.67
N GLN A 251 1.39 19.18 -6.55
CA GLN A 251 2.13 19.62 -7.72
C GLN A 251 3.42 20.37 -7.34
N LYS A 252 3.38 21.25 -6.33
CA LYS A 252 4.58 21.93 -5.78
C LYS A 252 5.60 20.97 -5.17
N ASN A 253 5.15 19.78 -4.74
CA ASN A 253 5.99 18.70 -4.24
C ASN A 253 6.37 17.69 -5.35
N ASP A 254 6.27 18.07 -6.63
CA ASP A 254 6.62 17.22 -7.78
C ASP A 254 5.91 15.86 -7.79
N PHE A 255 4.67 15.81 -7.30
CA PHE A 255 3.91 14.56 -7.16
C PHE A 255 4.61 13.50 -6.30
N ASN A 256 5.50 13.94 -5.40
CA ASN A 256 6.07 13.12 -4.35
C ASN A 256 5.02 12.97 -3.24
N LEU A 257 4.57 11.74 -3.04
CA LEU A 257 3.53 11.37 -2.08
C LEU A 257 4.12 10.89 -0.74
N ASN A 258 5.41 11.13 -0.49
CA ASN A 258 6.01 10.79 0.80
C ASN A 258 5.30 11.57 1.91
N ILE A 259 4.77 10.84 2.88
CA ILE A 259 3.88 11.35 3.93
C ILE A 259 4.57 12.44 4.76
N SER A 260 5.88 12.34 4.99
CA SER A 260 6.65 13.31 5.76
C SER A 260 6.74 14.71 5.13
N ARG A 261 6.41 14.84 3.83
CA ARG A 261 6.32 16.15 3.15
C ARG A 261 5.06 16.92 3.53
N TYR A 262 4.02 16.21 3.96
CA TYR A 262 2.69 16.76 4.24
C TYR A 262 2.39 16.77 5.74
N VAL A 263 2.74 15.68 6.43
CA VAL A 263 2.58 15.56 7.88
C VAL A 263 3.93 15.86 8.53
N LYS A 264 4.09 17.10 9.01
CA LYS A 264 5.27 17.50 9.79
C LYS A 264 5.13 16.99 11.21
N LYS A 265 6.08 16.18 11.65
CA LYS A 265 6.23 15.83 13.07
C LYS A 265 7.07 16.91 13.73
N HIS A 266 6.48 17.61 14.70
CA HIS A 266 7.26 18.40 15.64
C HIS A 266 8.01 17.44 16.57
N GLU A 267 9.27 17.18 16.26
CA GLU A 267 10.21 16.68 17.27
C GLU A 267 10.56 17.86 18.17
N GLU A 268 10.23 17.76 19.47
CA GLU A 268 10.91 18.64 20.43
C GLU A 268 12.41 18.35 20.28
N PRO A 269 13.25 19.39 20.08
CA PRO A 269 14.68 19.16 19.96
C PRO A 269 15.13 18.44 21.22
N ALA A 270 15.55 17.17 21.06
CA ALA A 270 16.17 16.44 22.16
C ALA A 270 17.29 17.32 22.70
N PHE A 271 17.31 17.53 24.02
CA PHE A 271 18.38 18.27 24.66
C PHE A 271 19.64 17.43 24.53
N VAL A 272 20.37 17.61 23.43
CA VAL A 272 21.61 16.90 23.19
C VAL A 272 22.64 17.51 24.13
N ASP A 273 23.13 16.75 25.10
CA ASP A 273 24.27 17.16 25.91
C ASP A 273 25.52 17.19 25.03
N LEU A 274 25.75 18.35 24.41
CA LEU A 274 26.90 18.61 23.56
C LEU A 274 28.24 18.43 24.30
N LYS A 275 28.25 18.53 25.64
CA LYS A 275 29.46 18.29 26.42
C LYS A 275 29.74 16.79 26.54
N GLY A 276 28.74 15.99 26.92
CA GLY A 276 28.88 14.53 26.98
C GLY A 276 29.27 13.92 25.63
N LEU A 277 28.67 14.39 24.52
CA LEU A 277 29.02 13.94 23.17
C LEU A 277 30.45 14.31 22.75
N ARG A 278 30.94 15.48 23.16
CA ARG A 278 32.35 15.87 22.94
C ARG A 278 33.30 14.98 23.73
N GLN A 279 32.98 14.70 24.99
CA GLN A 279 33.80 13.84 25.84
C GLN A 279 33.88 12.41 25.29
N GLN A 280 32.75 11.83 24.86
CA GLN A 280 32.71 10.52 24.20
C GLN A 280 33.55 10.50 22.91
N ARG A 281 33.51 11.58 22.12
CA ARG A 281 34.35 11.69 20.91
C ARG A 281 35.83 11.69 21.26
N GLU A 282 36.24 12.42 22.29
CA GLU A 282 37.65 12.47 22.74
C GLU A 282 38.12 11.12 23.27
N GLU A 283 37.29 10.43 24.07
CA GLU A 283 37.57 9.07 24.55
C GLU A 283 37.75 8.09 23.38
N LEU A 284 36.81 8.07 22.42
CA LEU A 284 36.90 7.20 21.23
C LEU A 284 38.15 7.48 20.39
N LEU A 285 38.53 8.75 20.23
CA LEU A 285 39.77 9.11 19.52
C LEU A 285 41.00 8.59 20.28
N SER A 286 41.03 8.70 21.61
CA SER A 286 42.14 8.17 22.40
C SER A 286 42.28 6.65 22.27
N THR A 287 41.16 5.92 22.34
CA THR A 287 41.15 4.46 22.14
C THR A 287 41.60 4.07 20.73
N LEU A 288 41.19 4.82 19.71
CA LEU A 288 41.61 4.58 18.33
C LEU A 288 43.13 4.76 18.19
N TYR A 289 43.71 5.82 18.77
CA TYR A 289 45.15 6.04 18.75
C TYR A 289 45.96 4.99 19.52
N GLU A 290 45.40 4.42 20.58
CA GLU A 290 46.02 3.28 21.29
C GLU A 290 46.02 2.02 20.42
N LEU A 291 44.88 1.68 19.82
CA LEU A 291 44.74 0.54 18.92
C LEU A 291 45.66 0.65 17.69
N GLU A 292 45.77 1.82 17.09
CA GLU A 292 46.71 2.05 15.98
C GLU A 292 48.17 1.82 16.40
N ARG A 293 48.52 2.19 17.64
CA ARG A 293 49.86 1.97 18.20
C ARG A 293 50.13 0.49 18.41
N GLU A 294 49.17 -0.25 18.96
CA GLU A 294 49.26 -1.69 19.12
C GLU A 294 49.39 -2.39 17.76
N MET A 295 48.52 -2.05 16.81
CA MET A 295 48.59 -2.60 15.44
C MET A 295 49.95 -2.36 14.80
N LYS A 296 50.51 -1.15 14.93
CA LYS A 296 51.84 -0.84 14.39
C LYS A 296 52.93 -1.70 15.04
N GLY A 297 52.84 -1.96 16.34
CA GLY A 297 53.73 -2.88 17.05
C GLY A 297 53.62 -4.35 16.61
N PHE A 298 52.49 -4.78 16.05
CA PHE A 298 52.33 -6.10 15.42
C PHE A 298 52.84 -6.17 13.98
N ILE A 299 52.89 -5.04 13.26
CA ILE A 299 53.32 -4.96 11.86
C ILE A 299 54.85 -4.76 11.76
N ASP A 300 55.44 -4.05 12.72
CA ASP A 300 56.88 -3.74 12.74
C ASP A 300 57.73 -4.83 13.45
N ASN A 301 57.13 -5.96 13.87
CA ASN A 301 57.79 -7.19 14.35
C ASN A 301 57.66 -8.31 13.31
#